data_AF-A0A1D1VRY9-F1
#
_entry.id   AF-A0A1D1VRY9-F1
#
_cell.length_a   1.000
_cell.length_b   1.000
_cell.length_c   1.000
_cell.angle_alpha   90.00
_cell.angle_beta   90.00
_cell.angle_gamma   90.00
#
_symmetry.space_group_name_H-M   'P 1'
#
loop_
_entity.id
_entity.type
_entity.pdbx_description
1 polymer ?
#
loop_
_entity_poly.entity_id
_entity_poly.type
_entity_poly.pdbx_seq_one_letter_code
_entity_poly.pdbx_strand_id
1 'polypeptide(L)' 'MSMIAKFVGPRYMELAKAWTPSLMAFGAAGGLLGLYLTDWKVITQYIPLYGGKYKETRDI' A
#
# COMPACT_ATOMS: atom_id res chain seq x y z
N MET A 1 -32.54 15.96 5.75
CA MET A 1 -32.13 14.78 6.56
C MET A 1 -30.93 14.14 5.88
N SER A 2 -29.69 14.53 6.22
CA SER A 2 -28.50 13.97 5.54
C SER A 2 -28.12 12.63 6.16
N MET A 3 -28.14 11.56 5.36
CA MET A 3 -27.85 10.19 5.81
C MET A 3 -26.39 10.00 6.23
N ILE A 4 -25.51 10.92 5.80
CA ILE A 4 -24.06 10.90 5.98
C ILE A 4 -23.67 11.26 7.43
N ALA A 5 -24.43 12.14 8.08
CA ALA A 5 -24.16 12.57 9.46
C ALA A 5 -24.23 11.42 10.48
N LYS A 6 -24.95 10.33 10.16
CA LYS A 6 -25.03 9.14 11.02
C LYS A 6 -23.71 8.38 11.14
N PHE A 7 -22.83 8.48 10.14
CA PHE A 7 -21.53 7.81 10.11
C PHE A 7 -20.41 8.63 10.78
N VAL A 8 -20.68 9.89 11.12
CA VAL A 8 -19.71 10.82 11.75
C VAL A 8 -20.02 10.92 13.24
N GLY A 9 -20.00 9.77 13.92
CA GLY A 9 -20.19 9.67 15.38
C GLY A 9 -18.94 9.14 16.08
N PRO A 10 -18.71 9.46 17.37
CA PRO A 10 -17.52 9.04 18.11
C PRO A 10 -17.33 7.51 18.13
N ARG A 11 -18.43 6.74 18.18
CA ARG A 11 -18.41 5.27 18.08
C ARG A 11 -17.85 4.75 16.75
N TYR A 12 -18.14 5.41 15.62
CA TYR A 12 -17.60 5.01 14.32
C TYR A 12 -16.12 5.34 14.19
N MET A 13 -15.66 6.42 14.83
CA MET A 13 -14.23 6.76 14.92
C MET A 13 -13.45 5.75 15.75
N GLU A 14 -14.02 5.29 16.88
CA GLU A 14 -13.41 4.21 17.68
C GLU A 14 -13.36 2.89 16.91
N LEU A 15 -14.42 2.55 16.18
CA LEU A 15 -14.45 1.37 15.33
C LEU A 15 -13.39 1.49 14.22
N ALA A 16 -13.32 2.63 13.51
CA ALA A 16 -12.31 2.85 12.48
C ALA A 16 -10.89 2.65 13.03
N LYS A 17 -10.59 3.18 14.23
CA LYS A 17 -9.31 2.97 14.90
C LYS A 17 -9.03 1.49 15.19
N ALA A 18 -10.04 0.73 15.60
CA ALA A 18 -9.90 -0.70 15.85
C ALA A 18 -9.59 -1.50 14.57
N TRP A 19 -10.11 -1.06 13.41
CA TRP A 19 -9.87 -1.70 12.11
C TRP A 19 -8.61 -1.20 11.38
N THR A 20 -8.03 -0.07 11.81
CA THR A 20 -6.78 0.48 11.26
C THR A 20 -5.66 -0.55 11.10
N PRO A 21 -5.28 -1.35 12.12
CA PRO A 21 -4.18 -2.30 11.97
C PRO A 21 -4.46 -3.36 10.91
N SER A 22 -5.70 -3.85 10.80
CA SER A 22 -6.09 -4.81 9.77
C SER A 22 -6.04 -4.20 8.38
N LEU A 23 -6.57 -2.99 8.20
CA LEU A 23 -6.51 -2.27 6.93
C LEU A 23 -5.06 -2.00 6.50
N MET A 24 -4.19 -1.64 7.44
CA MET A 24 -2.77 -1.48 7.17
C MET A 24 -2.12 -2.78 6.74
N ALA A 25 -2.40 -3.89 7.43
CA ALA A 25 -1.82 -5.19 7.11
C ALA A 25 -2.25 -5.68 5.71
N PHE A 26 -3.55 -5.64 5.41
CA PHE A 26 -4.06 -6.04 4.10
C PHE A 26 -3.66 -5.07 2.99
N GLY A 27 -3.61 -3.77 3.28
CA GLY A 27 -3.12 -2.75 2.34
C GLY A 27 -1.65 -2.95 1.99
N ALA A 28 -0.81 -3.22 2.99
CA ALA A 28 0.60 -3.52 2.79
C ALA A 28 0.78 -4.83 2.02
N ALA A 29 0.06 -5.90 2.38
CA ALA A 29 0.12 -7.19 1.68
C ALA A 29 -0.32 -7.07 0.21
N GLY A 30 -1.45 -6.41 -0.06
CA GLY A 30 -1.93 -6.15 -1.41
C GLY A 30 -0.98 -5.25 -2.21
N GLY A 31 -0.39 -4.24 -1.56
CA GLY A 31 0.64 -3.40 -2.17
C GLY A 31 1.89 -4.19 -2.57
N LEU A 32 2.42 -5.01 -1.67
CA LEU A 32 3.56 -5.89 -1.95
C LEU A 32 3.26 -6.91 -3.05
N LEU A 33 2.07 -7.52 -3.03
CA LEU A 33 1.62 -8.44 -4.08
C LEU A 33 1.55 -7.72 -5.43
N GLY A 34 0.95 -6.52 -5.48
CA GLY A 34 0.88 -5.71 -6.68
C GLY A 34 2.27 -5.34 -7.21
N LEU A 35 3.18 -4.92 -6.32
CA LEU A 35 4.57 -4.64 -6.67
C LEU A 35 5.29 -5.85 -7.26
N TYR A 36 5.07 -7.03 -6.67
CA TYR A 36 5.66 -8.27 -7.14
C TYR A 36 5.12 -8.68 -8.52
N LEU A 37 3.81 -8.57 -8.74
CA LEU A 37 3.19 -8.99 -10.01
C LEU A 37 3.45 -8.02 -11.15
N THR A 38 3.46 -6.72 -10.87
CA THR A 38 3.62 -5.69 -11.92
C THR A 38 5.05 -5.25 -12.12
N ASP A 39 5.97 -5.68 -11.25
CA ASP A 39 7.37 -5.25 -11.25
C ASP A 39 7.51 -3.73 -11.35
N TRP A 40 6.76 -3.03 -10.51
CA TRP A 40 6.64 -1.58 -10.63
C TRP A 40 7.97 -0.89 -10.31
N LYS A 41 8.72 -0.54 -11.36
CA LYS A 41 10.09 0.01 -11.28
C LYS A 41 10.21 1.21 -10.34
N VAL A 42 9.21 2.09 -10.31
CA VAL A 42 9.18 3.30 -9.46
C VAL A 42 9.46 2.98 -7.98
N ILE A 43 8.90 1.88 -7.48
CA ILE A 43 9.05 1.47 -6.08
C ILE A 43 10.12 0.38 -5.95
N THR A 44 10.13 -0.60 -6.84
CA THR A 44 11.02 -1.78 -6.74
C THR A 44 12.50 -1.44 -6.90
N GLN A 45 12.86 -0.32 -7.55
CA GLN A 45 14.25 0.15 -7.65
C GLN A 45 14.90 0.49 -6.29
N TYR A 46 14.10 0.82 -5.28
CA TYR A 46 14.60 1.17 -3.94
C TYR A 46 14.84 -0.05 -3.05
N ILE A 47 14.44 -1.24 -3.51
CA ILE A 47 14.64 -2.48 -2.75
C ILE A 47 16.09 -2.93 -2.97
N PRO A 48 16.91 -3.03 -1.90
CA PRO A 48 18.34 -3.34 -2.03
C PRO A 48 18.63 -4.65 -2.79
N LEU A 49 17.73 -5.63 -2.66
CA LEU A 49 17.83 -6.94 -3.32
C LEU A 49 17.56 -6.87 -4.84
N TYR A 50 16.89 -5.83 -5.34
CA TYR A 50 16.57 -5.67 -6.77
C TYR A 50 17.56 -4.77 -7.53
N GLY A 51 18.65 -4.32 -6.90
CA GLY A 51 19.59 -3.34 -7.48
C GLY A 51 20.29 -3.76 -8.78
N GLY A 52 20.26 -5.04 -9.14
CA GLY A 52 20.76 -5.53 -10.43
C GLY A 52 19.72 -5.54 -11.56
N LYS A 53 18.43 -5.54 -11.23
CA LYS A 53 17.31 -5.75 -12.19
C LYS A 53 17.15 -4.61 -13.19
N TYR A 54 17.49 -3.38 -12.79
CA TYR A 54 17.27 -2.17 -13.58
C TYR A 54 18.54 -1.42 -13.95
N LYS A 55 19.71 -2.05 -13.80
CA LYS A 55 20.97 -1.46 -14.27
C LYS A 55 20.93 -1.35 -15.80
N GLU A 56 21.10 -0.12 -16.28
CA GLU A 56 21.34 0.15 -17.69
C GLU A 56 22.74 -0.38 -18.03
N THR A 57 22.83 -1.57 -18.65
CA THR A 57 24.07 -1.99 -19.29
C THR A 57 24.25 -1.10 -20.51
N ARG A 58 25.15 -0.12 -20.43
CA ARG A 58 25.63 0.57 -21.64
C ARG A 58 26.52 -0.43 -22.36
N ASP A 59 25.94 -1.14 -23.32
CA ASP A 59 26.66 -1.97 -24.27
C ASP A 59 27.46 -1.03 -25.20
N ILE A 60 28.75 -0.88 -24.89
CA ILE A 60 29.80 -0.28 -25.74
C ILE A 60 30.93 -1.28 -25.88
#